data_AF-X0Z125-F1
#
_entry.id   AF-X0Z125-F1
#
_cell.length_a   1.000
_cell.length_b   1.000
_cell.length_c   1.000
_cell.angle_alpha   90.00
_cell.angle_beta   90.00
_cell.angle_gamma   90.00
#
_symmetry.space_group_name_H-M   'P 1'
#
loop_
_entity.id
_entity.type
_entity.pdbx_description
1 polymer ?
#
loop_
_entity_poly.entity_id
_entity_poly.type
_entity_poly.pdbx_seq_one_letter_code
_entity_poly.pdbx_strand_id
1 'polypeptide(L)'
;MNDKNKSDEDLVYHERSEMIYKIIVIGDPAVGKTSLLTNFCGDKFQYEYVPTVGVNITKEKVTVKNDMGKDTNVSLMIWDVAGQPQFYMLHRPYFNGADGMMLVYDVTRSSSFSNVNNWYSTAVKYALSGIPRILIG
;
A
#
# COMPACT_ATOMS: atom_id res chain seq x y z
N MET A 1 48.87 21.03 29.13
CA MET A 1 47.86 21.65 30.00
C MET A 1 46.95 22.49 29.13
N ASN A 2 45.66 22.15 29.17
CA ASN A 2 44.47 22.87 28.66
C ASN A 2 44.51 23.50 27.27
N ASP A 3 43.70 22.95 26.35
CA ASP A 3 42.42 23.62 26.08
C ASP A 3 41.35 22.59 25.65
N LYS A 4 40.54 22.20 26.63
CA LYS A 4 39.24 21.54 26.41
C LYS A 4 38.26 22.67 26.17
N ASN A 5 37.74 22.80 24.94
CA ASN A 5 36.42 23.38 24.65
C ASN A 5 36.16 23.27 23.14
N LYS A 6 35.60 22.13 22.72
CA LYS A 6 34.80 22.08 21.50
C LYS A 6 33.45 21.56 21.96
N SER A 7 32.48 22.45 21.87
CA SER A 7 31.13 22.38 22.45
C SER A 7 30.40 21.09 22.07
N ASP A 8 29.68 20.56 23.05
CA ASP A 8 28.69 19.48 22.94
C ASP A 8 27.43 19.93 22.15
N GLU A 9 27.59 20.59 21.01
CA GLU A 9 26.49 21.18 20.21
C GLU A 9 26.21 20.49 18.87
N ASP A 10 26.85 19.36 18.58
CA ASP A 10 26.46 18.50 17.44
C ASP A 10 25.60 17.31 17.90
N LEU A 11 24.59 17.60 18.72
CA LEU A 11 23.46 16.69 18.89
C LEU A 11 22.68 16.67 17.57
N VAL A 12 23.11 15.79 16.66
CA VAL A 12 22.36 15.43 15.45
C VAL A 12 21.02 14.89 15.92
N TYR A 13 19.99 15.73 15.86
CA TYR A 13 18.61 15.34 16.06
C TYR A 13 18.30 14.20 15.10
N HIS A 14 18.01 13.01 15.63
CA HIS A 14 17.40 11.95 14.84
C HIS A 14 16.17 12.53 14.13
N GLU A 15 16.21 12.61 12.81
CA GLU A 15 15.03 12.89 12.00
C GLU A 15 13.89 11.99 12.50
N ARG A 16 12.72 12.58 12.79
CA ARG A 16 11.53 11.80 13.14
C ARG A 16 11.38 10.70 12.10
N SER A 17 11.39 9.45 12.54
CA SER A 17 11.14 8.30 11.68
C SER A 17 9.90 8.56 10.83
N GLU A 18 10.07 8.50 9.51
CA GLU A 18 8.98 8.67 8.57
C GLU A 18 7.84 7.70 8.92
N MET A 19 6.62 8.21 9.08
CA MET A 19 5.44 7.35 9.30
C MET A 19 5.07 6.71 7.97
N ILE A 20 5.47 5.44 7.81
CA ILE A 20 5.19 4.65 6.61
C ILE A 20 4.11 3.63 6.94
N TYR A 21 3.04 3.61 6.15
CA TYR A 21 1.98 2.61 6.22
C TYR A 21 2.00 1.74 4.97
N LYS A 22 2.11 0.43 5.17
CA LYS A 22 2.06 -0.55 4.09
C LYS A 22 0.61 -0.86 3.74
N ILE A 23 0.22 -0.55 2.50
CA ILE A 23 -1.11 -0.83 1.97
C ILE A 23 -1.00 -1.91 0.90
N ILE A 24 -1.80 -2.97 1.01
CA ILE A 24 -1.91 -3.98 -0.05
C ILE A 24 -3.15 -3.73 -0.90
N VAL A 25 -3.02 -3.93 -2.21
CA VAL A 25 -4.14 -3.82 -3.16
C VAL A 25 -4.32 -5.16 -3.84
N ILE A 26 -5.49 -5.77 -3.65
CA ILE A 26 -5.81 -7.12 -4.12
C ILE A 26 -7.17 -7.19 -4.80
N GLY A 27 -7.33 -8.16 -5.69
CA GLY A 27 -8.50 -8.31 -6.55
C GLY A 27 -8.14 -8.98 -7.87
N ASP A 28 -9.15 -9.36 -8.64
CA ASP A 28 -8.99 -10.10 -9.89
C ASP A 28 -8.13 -9.36 -10.93
N PRO A 29 -7.58 -10.06 -11.94
CA PRO A 29 -6.92 -9.41 -13.07
C PRO A 29 -7.86 -8.43 -13.77
N ALA A 30 -7.32 -7.30 -14.25
CA ALA A 30 -8.05 -6.30 -15.03
C ALA A 30 -9.25 -5.61 -14.33
N VAL A 31 -9.37 -5.67 -12.99
CA VAL A 31 -10.37 -4.86 -12.24
C VAL A 31 -9.98 -3.38 -12.07
N GLY A 32 -8.83 -2.96 -12.61
CA GLY A 32 -8.38 -1.56 -12.50
C GLY A 32 -7.48 -1.22 -11.31
N LYS A 33 -6.91 -2.19 -10.57
CA LYS A 33 -5.97 -1.93 -9.46
C LYS A 33 -4.83 -0.98 -9.85
N THR A 34 -4.07 -1.33 -10.89
CA THR A 34 -2.94 -0.54 -11.37
C THR A 34 -3.41 0.84 -11.82
N SER A 35 -4.51 0.91 -12.58
CA SER A 35 -5.10 2.17 -13.05
C SER A 35 -5.55 3.10 -11.90
N LEU A 36 -6.15 2.54 -10.85
CA LEU A 36 -6.52 3.25 -9.63
C LEU A 36 -5.29 3.89 -8.98
N LEU A 37 -4.21 3.12 -8.87
CA LEU A 37 -2.96 3.58 -8.25
C LEU A 37 -2.24 4.60 -9.12
N THR A 38 -2.14 4.40 -10.43
CA THR A 38 -1.57 5.39 -11.36
C THR A 38 -2.28 6.74 -11.21
N ASN A 39 -3.62 6.74 -11.19
CA ASN A 39 -4.39 7.97 -10.99
C ASN A 39 -4.17 8.61 -9.61
N PHE A 40 -4.06 7.79 -8.56
CA PHE A 40 -3.79 8.29 -7.20
C PHE A 40 -2.40 8.94 -7.06
N CYS A 41 -1.38 8.39 -7.71
CA CYS A 41 0.00 8.90 -7.65
C CYS A 41 0.22 10.15 -8.54
N GLY A 42 -0.82 10.60 -9.25
CA GLY A 42 -0.73 11.74 -10.17
C GLY A 42 -0.05 11.41 -11.51
N ASP A 43 0.21 10.14 -11.79
CA ASP A 43 0.69 9.68 -13.09
C ASP A 43 -0.47 9.63 -14.10
N LYS A 44 -0.17 9.92 -15.37
CA LYS A 44 -1.18 9.88 -16.43
C LYS A 44 -1.73 8.46 -16.58
N PHE A 45 -3.07 8.34 -16.51
CA PHE A 45 -3.78 7.10 -16.80
C PHE A 45 -3.38 6.53 -18.17
N GLN A 46 -2.97 5.26 -18.20
CA GLN A 46 -2.63 4.54 -19.43
C GLN A 46 -3.88 3.80 -19.93
N TYR A 47 -4.29 4.05 -21.18
CA TYR A 47 -5.44 3.39 -21.81
C TYR A 47 -5.15 1.95 -22.26
N GLU A 48 -3.88 1.58 -22.37
CA GLU A 48 -3.45 0.24 -22.79
C GLU A 48 -3.24 -0.65 -21.56
N TYR A 49 -3.90 -1.82 -21.53
CA TYR A 49 -3.78 -2.76 -20.42
C TYR A 49 -2.46 -3.53 -20.51
N VAL A 50 -1.55 -3.27 -19.57
CA VAL A 50 -0.36 -4.09 -19.32
C VAL A 50 -0.53 -4.83 -17.99
N PRO A 51 -0.54 -6.18 -17.95
CA PRO A 51 -0.67 -6.91 -16.70
C PRO A 51 0.53 -6.70 -15.77
N THR A 52 0.28 -6.47 -14.47
CA THR A 52 1.34 -6.48 -13.45
C THR A 52 1.96 -7.88 -13.35
N VAL A 53 3.29 -7.96 -13.48
CA VAL A 53 4.06 -9.19 -13.25
C VAL A 53 4.58 -9.17 -11.82
N GLY A 54 4.18 -10.13 -10.99
CA GLY A 54 4.59 -10.20 -9.58
C GLY A 54 3.93 -9.11 -8.71
N VAL A 55 4.69 -8.06 -8.39
CA VAL A 55 4.24 -6.95 -7.54
C VAL A 55 4.84 -5.63 -8.01
N ASN A 56 4.03 -4.57 -8.04
CA ASN A 56 4.53 -3.21 -8.18
C ASN A 56 4.44 -2.50 -6.81
N ILE A 57 5.52 -1.81 -6.41
CA ILE A 57 5.60 -1.12 -5.12
C ILE A 57 5.78 0.37 -5.39
N THR A 58 4.82 1.17 -4.93
CA THR A 58 4.84 2.62 -5.05
C THR A 58 4.87 3.27 -3.67
N LYS A 59 5.63 4.35 -3.52
CA LYS A 59 5.68 5.12 -2.27
C LYS A 59 5.12 6.51 -2.51
N GLU A 60 3.97 6.80 -1.94
CA GLU A 60 3.30 8.09 -2.07
C GLU A 60 3.24 8.84 -0.75
N LYS A 61 3.61 10.13 -0.77
CA LYS A 61 3.50 11.00 0.41
C LYS A 61 2.16 11.70 0.40
N VAL A 62 1.43 11.60 1.51
CA VAL A 62 0.14 12.27 1.68
C VAL A 62 0.12 13.07 2.98
N THR A 63 -0.55 14.21 2.95
CA THR A 63 -0.81 15.02 4.14
C THR A 63 -2.23 14.74 4.62
N VAL A 64 -2.35 14.25 5.86
CA VAL A 64 -3.63 13.93 6.50
C VAL A 64 -3.79 14.74 7.79
N LYS A 65 -5.02 14.97 8.23
CA LYS A 65 -5.26 15.53 9.56
C LYS A 65 -5.26 14.43 10.60
N ASN A 66 -4.50 14.61 11.67
CA ASN A 66 -4.55 13.72 12.82
C ASN A 66 -5.75 14.03 13.74
N ASP A 67 -5.91 13.27 14.82
CA ASP A 67 -7.00 13.42 15.79
C ASP A 67 -7.06 14.80 16.46
N MET A 68 -5.96 15.56 16.46
CA MET A 68 -5.89 16.93 16.96
C MET A 68 -6.17 17.97 15.86
N GLY A 69 -6.54 17.55 14.66
CA GLY A 69 -6.82 18.41 13.51
C GLY A 69 -5.57 18.98 12.82
N LYS A 70 -4.37 18.52 13.18
CA LYS A 70 -3.09 19.01 12.64
C LYS A 70 -2.67 18.22 11.40
N ASP A 71 -2.25 18.95 10.38
CA ASP A 71 -1.65 18.39 9.17
C ASP A 71 -0.40 17.58 9.52
N THR A 72 -0.40 16.34 9.05
CA THR A 72 0.58 15.31 9.35
C THR A 72 0.95 14.61 8.05
N ASN A 73 2.25 14.62 7.72
CA ASN A 73 2.75 13.91 6.54
C ASN A 73 2.97 12.45 6.88
N VAL A 74 2.41 11.57 6.06
CA VAL A 74 2.60 10.12 6.12
C VAL A 74 2.96 9.61 4.73
N SER A 75 3.65 8.48 4.67
CA SER A 75 4.01 7.81 3.43
C SER A 75 3.21 6.52 3.31
N LEU A 76 2.52 6.33 2.21
CA LEU A 76 1.85 5.09 1.86
C LEU A 76 2.81 4.26 1.01
N MET A 77 3.17 3.08 1.47
CA MET A 77 3.88 2.08 0.68
C MET A 77 2.85 1.11 0.11
N ILE A 78 2.49 1.30 -1.14
CA ILE A 78 1.42 0.59 -1.81
C ILE A 78 1.98 -0.61 -2.57
N TRP A 79 1.44 -1.79 -2.31
CA TRP A 79 1.81 -3.05 -2.95
C TRP A 79 0.67 -3.46 -3.91
N ASP A 80 0.82 -3.14 -5.19
CA ASP A 80 -0.07 -3.61 -6.27
C ASP A 80 0.28 -5.05 -6.60
N VAL A 81 -0.54 -5.98 -6.14
CA VAL A 81 -0.29 -7.41 -6.29
C VAL A 81 -0.97 -7.90 -7.56
N ALA A 82 -0.21 -8.62 -8.40
CA ALA A 82 -0.75 -9.23 -9.61
C ALA A 82 -1.94 -10.14 -9.27
N GLY A 83 -3.08 -9.88 -9.93
CA GLY A 83 -4.31 -10.65 -9.73
C GLY A 83 -4.29 -12.06 -10.34
N GLN A 84 -3.25 -12.40 -11.11
CA GLN A 84 -3.24 -13.65 -11.89
C GLN A 84 -2.96 -14.86 -11.00
N PRO A 85 -3.69 -15.99 -11.19
CA PRO A 85 -3.51 -17.22 -10.42
C PRO A 85 -2.09 -17.77 -10.39
N GLN A 86 -1.35 -17.52 -11.46
CA GLN A 86 0.03 -17.94 -11.66
C GLN A 86 0.98 -17.35 -10.60
N PHE A 87 0.61 -16.24 -9.96
CA PHE A 87 1.39 -15.55 -8.95
C PHE A 87 0.88 -15.73 -7.52
N TYR A 88 -0.17 -16.54 -7.30
CA TYR A 88 -0.76 -16.75 -5.96
C TYR A 88 0.23 -17.28 -4.93
N MET A 89 1.24 -18.07 -5.34
CA MET A 89 2.31 -18.54 -4.44
C MET A 89 3.25 -17.41 -3.99
N LEU A 90 3.38 -16.33 -4.77
CA LEU A 90 4.20 -15.16 -4.44
C LEU A 90 3.47 -14.19 -3.50
N HIS A 91 2.17 -14.34 -3.28
CA HIS A 91 1.38 -13.40 -2.48
C HIS A 91 1.70 -13.45 -0.98
N ARG A 92 2.09 -14.62 -0.47
CA ARG A 92 2.37 -14.84 0.94
C ARG A 92 3.39 -13.85 1.55
N PRO A 93 4.60 -13.65 0.97
CA PRO A 93 5.53 -12.64 1.49
C PRO A 93 5.02 -11.21 1.37
N TYR A 94 4.15 -10.90 0.40
CA TYR A 94 3.65 -9.54 0.19
C TYR A 94 2.62 -9.10 1.23
N PHE A 95 1.86 -10.04 1.80
CA PHE A 95 0.84 -9.71 2.80
C PHE A 95 1.40 -9.44 4.19
N ASN A 96 2.56 -10.01 4.53
CA ASN A 96 3.11 -9.84 5.88
C ASN A 96 3.39 -8.37 6.22
N GLY A 97 2.94 -7.94 7.40
CA GLY A 97 3.15 -6.58 7.91
C GLY A 97 2.39 -5.48 7.16
N ALA A 98 1.28 -5.80 6.48
CA ALA A 98 0.42 -4.75 5.94
C ALA A 98 -0.36 -4.04 7.07
N ASP A 99 -0.44 -2.72 6.99
CA ASP A 99 -1.19 -1.85 7.90
C ASP A 99 -2.61 -1.58 7.39
N GLY A 100 -2.88 -1.82 6.10
CA GLY A 100 -4.18 -1.64 5.48
C GLY A 100 -4.35 -2.43 4.19
N MET A 101 -5.62 -2.64 3.79
CA MET A 101 -5.96 -3.43 2.61
C MET A 101 -7.07 -2.78 1.76
N MET A 102 -6.87 -2.78 0.45
CA MET A 102 -7.86 -2.41 -0.56
C MET A 102 -8.26 -3.64 -1.37
N LEU A 103 -9.55 -3.98 -1.34
CA LEU A 103 -10.17 -5.01 -2.17
C LEU A 103 -10.82 -4.32 -3.37
N VAL A 104 -10.39 -4.65 -4.58
CA VAL A 104 -10.89 -4.02 -5.80
C VAL A 104 -11.62 -5.04 -6.66
N TYR A 105 -12.81 -4.69 -7.13
CA TYR A 105 -13.57 -5.45 -8.12
C TYR A 105 -14.05 -4.51 -9.23
N ASP A 106 -14.61 -5.09 -10.29
CA ASP A 106 -15.19 -4.36 -11.41
C ASP A 106 -16.71 -4.53 -11.37
N VAL A 107 -17.45 -3.44 -11.20
CA VAL A 107 -18.93 -3.43 -11.17
C VAL A 107 -19.57 -3.98 -12.44
N THR A 108 -18.87 -3.97 -13.57
CA THR A 108 -19.36 -4.53 -14.84
C THR A 108 -19.11 -6.04 -14.96
N ARG A 109 -18.33 -6.62 -14.03
CA ARG A 109 -17.94 -8.04 -14.04
C ARG A 109 -18.20 -8.71 -12.70
N SER A 110 -19.42 -9.24 -12.54
CA SER A 110 -19.93 -9.87 -11.31
C SER A 110 -19.07 -10.99 -10.72
N SER A 111 -18.33 -11.73 -11.56
CA SER A 111 -17.39 -12.76 -11.08
C SER A 111 -16.29 -12.16 -10.20
N SER A 112 -15.82 -10.95 -10.52
CA SER A 112 -14.77 -10.28 -9.73
C SER A 112 -15.25 -9.87 -8.34
N PHE A 113 -16.51 -9.47 -8.20
CA PHE A 113 -17.13 -9.23 -6.89
C PHE A 113 -17.26 -10.53 -6.09
N SER A 114 -17.70 -11.61 -6.72
CA SER A 114 -17.83 -12.92 -6.07
C SER A 114 -16.48 -13.43 -5.55
N ASN A 115 -15.40 -13.16 -6.28
CA ASN A 115 -14.03 -13.54 -5.92
C ASN A 115 -13.44 -12.71 -4.77
N VAL A 116 -14.01 -11.56 -4.40
CA VAL A 116 -13.53 -10.72 -3.28
C VAL A 116 -13.41 -11.53 -1.99
N ASN A 117 -14.36 -12.43 -1.71
CA ASN A 117 -14.31 -13.29 -0.53
C ASN A 117 -13.10 -14.25 -0.53
N ASN A 118 -12.71 -14.75 -1.70
CA ASN A 118 -11.53 -15.61 -1.84
C ASN A 118 -10.25 -14.82 -1.59
N TRP A 119 -10.17 -13.61 -2.15
CA TRP A 119 -9.06 -12.67 -1.92
C TRP A 119 -8.92 -12.31 -0.44
N TYR A 120 -10.03 -11.92 0.19
CA TYR A 120 -10.08 -11.60 1.62
C TYR A 120 -9.66 -12.79 2.49
N SER A 121 -10.24 -13.98 2.25
CA SER A 121 -9.92 -15.18 3.03
C SER A 121 -8.44 -15.56 2.92
N THR A 122 -7.87 -15.42 1.72
CA THR A 122 -6.44 -15.65 1.48
C THR A 122 -5.58 -14.64 2.24
N ALA A 123 -5.95 -13.36 2.19
CA ALA A 123 -5.24 -12.30 2.90
C ALA A 123 -5.26 -12.48 4.42
N VAL A 124 -6.43 -12.83 5.00
CA VAL A 124 -6.58 -13.11 6.44
C VAL A 124 -5.78 -14.34 6.86
N LYS A 125 -5.76 -15.41 6.04
CA LYS A 125 -4.96 -16.61 6.29
C LYS A 125 -3.46 -16.30 6.47
N TYR A 126 -2.97 -15.22 5.85
CA TYR A 126 -1.58 -14.77 5.94
C TYR A 126 -1.39 -13.57 6.87
N ALA A 127 -2.13 -13.55 7.99
CA ALA A 127 -1.94 -12.66 9.13
C ALA A 127 -2.43 -11.21 8.97
N LEU A 128 -3.43 -10.96 8.11
CA LEU A 128 -4.11 -9.66 8.02
C LEU A 128 -5.41 -9.57 8.83
N SER A 129 -5.48 -10.26 9.98
CA SER A 129 -6.60 -10.12 10.90
C SER A 129 -6.49 -8.80 11.66
N GLY A 130 -7.53 -7.95 11.57
CA GLY A 130 -7.66 -6.74 12.40
C GLY A 130 -7.14 -5.44 11.78
N ILE A 131 -6.64 -5.46 10.53
CA ILE A 131 -6.26 -4.23 9.83
C ILE A 131 -7.47 -3.53 9.18
N PRO A 132 -7.44 -2.18 9.05
CA PRO A 132 -8.38 -1.44 8.23
C PRO A 132 -8.48 -1.97 6.80
N ARG A 133 -9.70 -2.02 6.28
CA ARG A 133 -9.97 -2.54 4.95
C ARG A 133 -11.03 -1.71 4.23
N ILE A 134 -10.86 -1.54 2.93
CA ILE A 134 -11.80 -0.82 2.06
C ILE A 134 -12.13 -1.72 0.87
N LEU A 135 -13.40 -1.73 0.48
CA LEU A 135 -13.87 -2.37 -0.75
C LEU A 135 -14.16 -1.27 -1.80
N ILE A 136 -13.66 -1.47 -3.02
CA ILE A 136 -13.73 -0.53 -4.14
C ILE A 136 -14.30 -1.28 -5.35
N GLY A 137 -15.31 -0.69 -6.01
CA GLY A 137 -16.00 -1.25 -7.18
C GLY A 137 -16.21 -0.22 -8.27
#